data_AF-R1G915-F1
#
_entry.id   AF-R1G915-F1
#
_cell.length_a   1.000
_cell.length_b   1.000
_cell.length_c   1.000
_cell.angle_alpha   90.00
_cell.angle_beta   90.00
_cell.angle_gamma   90.00
#
_symmetry.space_group_name_H-M   'P 1'
#
loop_
_entity.id
_entity.type
_entity.pdbx_description
1 polymer ?
#
loop_
_entity_poly.entity_id
_entity_poly.type
_entity_poly.pdbx_seq_one_letter_code
_entity_poly.pdbx_strand_id
1 'polypeptide(L)'
;MAITPLLLLTTTLALTTALWLLHATLHALTSPLRLLPGPLLSHLTNLPLKHAVTSGRRIFHIDALHARHGPIVRLSPTEVAVGADVAAFKAIHGVSSRFAKAAWYERLTNFPRPSVFTLRDRRAHAARRRLFARGFGKTYLRETWEGADVRTESTSLIFAGSGTTANTLTFLNYAVLSRPALQEALEAEVATLADGFTDADLEQLPLLNGIINETLRLYCAVPGSLPRVVPPGGVTLGGYFIPEGTTVSTQAYTLHRDEGLWENAEEFDPYRWLPGREISAGD
;
A
#
# COMPACT_ATOMS: atom_id res chain seq x y z
N MET A 1 -17.69 50.20 -29.25
CA MET A 1 -16.90 48.99 -29.55
C MET A 1 -17.50 47.82 -28.80
N ALA A 2 -18.16 46.88 -29.48
CA ALA A 2 -18.65 45.66 -28.83
C ALA A 2 -17.44 44.76 -28.53
N ILE A 3 -17.23 44.41 -27.26
CA ILE A 3 -16.21 43.43 -26.88
C ILE A 3 -16.64 42.10 -27.49
N THR A 4 -15.81 41.55 -28.37
CA THR A 4 -16.13 40.28 -29.04
C THR A 4 -16.20 39.15 -28.00
N PRO A 5 -17.12 38.18 -28.13
CA PRO A 5 -17.23 37.04 -27.21
C PRO A 5 -15.91 36.27 -27.01
N LEU A 6 -15.05 36.26 -28.04
CA LEU A 6 -13.72 35.66 -27.99
C LEU A 6 -12.76 36.41 -27.05
N LEU A 7 -12.83 37.75 -27.01
CA LEU A 7 -12.00 38.55 -26.10
C LEU A 7 -12.46 38.37 -24.64
N LEU A 8 -13.77 38.23 -24.39
CA LEU A 8 -14.30 37.88 -23.07
C LEU A 8 -13.84 36.47 -22.64
N LEU A 9 -13.90 35.47 -23.52
CA LEU A 9 -13.46 34.11 -23.20
C LEU A 9 -11.96 34.03 -22.91
N THR A 10 -11.13 34.69 -23.71
CA THR A 10 -9.67 34.68 -23.52
C THR A 10 -9.25 35.42 -22.26
N THR A 11 -9.85 36.58 -21.96
CA THR A 11 -9.57 37.34 -20.73
C THR A 11 -10.04 36.61 -19.48
N THR A 12 -11.23 35.98 -19.51
CA THR A 12 -11.73 35.16 -18.39
C THR A 12 -10.86 33.92 -18.14
N LEU A 13 -10.43 33.23 -19.20
CA LEU A 13 -9.50 32.10 -19.07
C LEU A 13 -8.13 32.54 -18.54
N ALA A 14 -7.60 33.65 -19.03
CA ALA A 14 -6.33 34.20 -18.56
C ALA A 14 -6.41 34.60 -17.07
N LEU A 15 -7.48 35.29 -16.68
CA LEU A 15 -7.70 35.72 -15.29
C LEU A 15 -7.88 34.52 -14.35
N THR A 16 -8.70 33.53 -14.72
CA THR A 16 -8.90 32.32 -13.90
C THR A 16 -7.62 31.52 -13.76
N THR A 17 -6.84 31.40 -14.84
CA THR A 17 -5.51 30.75 -14.80
C THR A 17 -4.55 31.51 -13.90
N ALA A 18 -4.50 32.84 -13.99
CA ALA A 18 -3.64 33.68 -13.15
C ALA A 18 -4.02 33.59 -11.67
N LEU A 19 -5.32 33.64 -11.34
CA LEU A 19 -5.81 33.49 -9.98
C LEU A 19 -5.53 32.08 -9.42
N TRP A 20 -5.69 31.04 -10.24
CA TRP A 20 -5.35 29.68 -9.85
C TRP A 20 -3.85 29.52 -9.58
N LEU A 21 -2.99 30.06 -10.45
CA LEU A 21 -1.54 30.05 -10.26
C LEU A 21 -1.12 30.81 -8.99
N LEU A 22 -1.71 31.98 -8.75
CA LEU A 22 -1.48 32.75 -7.53
C LEU A 22 -1.91 31.95 -6.28
N HIS A 23 -3.09 31.35 -6.30
CA HIS A 23 -3.56 30.52 -5.20
C HIS A 23 -2.64 29.30 -4.96
N ALA A 24 -2.25 28.60 -6.03
CA ALA A 24 -1.40 27.41 -5.95
C ALA A 24 0.00 27.75 -5.44
N THR A 25 0.59 28.87 -5.89
CA THR A 25 1.89 29.34 -5.42
C THR A 25 1.85 29.80 -3.96
N LEU A 26 0.84 30.59 -3.58
CA LEU A 26 0.64 30.98 -2.18
C LEU A 26 0.43 29.76 -1.29
N HIS A 27 -0.39 28.80 -1.71
CA HIS A 27 -0.58 27.54 -0.98
C HIS A 27 0.74 26.78 -0.85
N ALA A 28 1.53 26.64 -1.93
CA ALA A 28 2.82 25.96 -1.86
C ALA A 28 3.82 26.62 -0.88
N LEU A 29 3.86 27.96 -0.84
CA LEU A 29 4.77 28.73 0.03
C LEU A 29 4.31 28.78 1.50
N THR A 30 3.00 28.80 1.74
CA THR A 30 2.41 28.84 3.08
C THR A 30 2.10 27.46 3.65
N SER A 31 2.15 26.41 2.81
CA SER A 31 1.83 25.05 3.22
C SER A 31 2.76 24.56 4.33
N PRO A 32 2.22 23.91 5.37
CA PRO A 32 3.02 23.24 6.38
C PRO A 32 3.90 22.11 5.80
N LEU A 33 3.60 21.63 4.60
CA LEU A 33 4.37 20.61 3.88
C LEU A 33 5.48 21.19 2.99
N ARG A 34 5.72 22.51 3.01
CA ARG A 34 6.68 23.17 2.10
C ARG A 34 8.12 22.68 2.22
N LEU A 35 8.49 22.16 3.39
CA LEU A 35 9.84 21.66 3.68
C LEU A 35 10.05 20.21 3.23
N LEU A 36 8.97 19.48 2.91
CA LEU A 36 9.09 18.11 2.44
C LEU A 36 9.76 18.08 1.07
N PRO A 37 10.75 17.22 0.85
CA PRO A 37 11.43 17.16 -0.44
C PRO A 37 10.53 16.50 -1.49
N GLY A 38 10.73 16.87 -2.75
CA GLY A 38 9.96 16.36 -3.87
C GLY A 38 10.04 17.26 -5.09
N PRO A 39 9.41 16.87 -6.21
CA PRO A 39 9.39 17.69 -7.42
C PRO A 39 8.65 19.01 -7.18
N LEU A 40 9.17 20.13 -7.69
CA LEU A 40 8.53 21.45 -7.55
C LEU A 40 7.05 21.46 -7.95
N LEU A 41 6.70 20.73 -9.03
CA LEU A 41 5.31 20.61 -9.48
C LEU A 41 4.40 19.95 -8.44
N SER A 42 4.91 19.01 -7.64
CA SER A 42 4.15 18.36 -6.57
C SER A 42 3.83 19.31 -5.41
N HIS A 43 4.54 20.42 -5.27
CA HIS A 43 4.19 21.46 -4.29
C HIS A 43 3.00 22.30 -4.76
N LEU A 44 2.82 22.44 -6.08
CA LEU A 44 1.83 23.31 -6.71
C LEU A 44 0.56 22.56 -7.12
N THR A 45 0.68 21.32 -7.59
CA THR A 45 -0.43 20.61 -8.22
C THR A 45 -0.33 19.09 -8.13
N ASN A 46 -1.48 18.42 -8.27
CA ASN A 46 -1.60 16.95 -8.29
C ASN A 46 -1.28 16.35 -9.67
N LEU A 47 -1.02 17.16 -10.70
CA LEU A 47 -0.92 16.69 -12.08
C LEU A 47 0.14 15.61 -12.33
N PRO A 48 1.39 15.69 -11.79
CA PRO A 48 2.38 14.64 -11.98
C PRO A 48 1.92 13.29 -11.42
N LEU A 49 1.39 13.30 -10.20
CA LEU A 49 0.85 12.10 -9.56
C LEU A 49 -0.35 11.56 -10.33
N LYS A 50 -1.26 12.44 -10.76
CA LYS A 50 -2.44 12.04 -11.54
C LYS A 50 -2.04 11.42 -12.87
N HIS A 51 -1.06 11.99 -13.57
CA HIS A 51 -0.51 11.42 -14.80
C HIS A 51 0.06 10.02 -14.54
N ALA A 52 0.87 9.85 -13.49
CA ALA A 52 1.43 8.56 -13.12
C ALA A 52 0.35 7.51 -12.77
N VAL A 53 -0.76 7.93 -12.14
CA VAL A 53 -1.92 7.08 -11.90
C VAL A 53 -2.59 6.66 -13.21
N THR A 54 -2.92 7.62 -14.07
CA THR A 54 -3.63 7.35 -15.34
C THR A 54 -2.78 6.58 -16.35
N SER A 55 -1.46 6.68 -16.26
CA SER A 55 -0.52 5.91 -17.09
C SER A 55 -0.19 4.54 -16.50
N GLY A 56 -0.77 4.15 -15.36
CA GLY A 56 -0.46 2.89 -14.68
C GLY A 56 0.96 2.81 -14.09
N ARG A 57 1.65 3.94 -13.91
CA ARG A 57 3.05 4.00 -13.47
C ARG A 57 3.23 4.54 -12.05
N ARG A 58 2.15 4.72 -11.27
CA ARG A 58 2.19 5.33 -9.94
C ARG A 58 3.27 4.72 -9.03
N ILE A 59 3.33 3.39 -8.98
CA ILE A 59 4.26 2.66 -8.11
C ILE A 59 5.72 3.02 -8.45
N PHE A 60 6.10 2.86 -9.72
CA PHE A 60 7.44 3.17 -10.22
C PHE A 60 7.76 4.66 -10.13
N HIS A 61 6.75 5.53 -10.28
CA HIS A 61 6.91 6.96 -10.12
C HIS A 61 7.28 7.32 -8.67
N ILE A 62 6.53 6.81 -7.69
CA ILE A 62 6.79 7.06 -6.27
C ILE A 62 8.15 6.48 -5.87
N ASP A 63 8.46 5.27 -6.34
CA ASP A 63 9.73 4.60 -6.10
C ASP A 63 10.92 5.42 -6.61
N ALA A 64 10.85 5.89 -7.86
CA ALA A 64 11.86 6.75 -8.45
C ALA A 64 12.00 8.10 -7.74
N LEU A 65 10.93 8.60 -7.09
CA LEU A 65 11.04 9.80 -6.26
C LEU A 65 11.76 9.51 -4.95
N HIS A 66 11.51 8.37 -4.31
CA HIS A 66 12.26 7.97 -3.11
C HIS A 66 13.76 7.82 -3.40
N ALA A 67 14.12 7.21 -4.53
CA ALA A 67 15.51 7.11 -4.97
C ALA A 67 16.21 8.49 -5.15
N ARG A 68 15.44 9.55 -5.47
CA ARG A 68 15.98 10.89 -5.73
C ARG A 68 15.92 11.85 -4.54
N HIS A 69 14.92 11.70 -3.70
CA HIS A 69 14.56 12.67 -2.66
C HIS A 69 14.63 12.10 -1.24
N GLY A 70 14.84 10.80 -1.10
CA GLY A 70 14.99 10.12 0.19
C GLY A 70 13.69 9.54 0.74
N PRO A 71 13.64 9.23 2.05
CA PRO A 71 12.59 8.40 2.66
C PRO A 71 11.24 9.11 2.80
N ILE A 72 11.18 10.44 2.74
CA ILE A 72 9.93 11.20 2.77
C ILE A 72 9.83 12.01 1.50
N VAL A 73 8.72 11.90 0.77
CA VAL A 73 8.55 12.60 -0.51
C VAL A 73 7.17 13.23 -0.60
N ARG A 74 7.11 14.50 -0.96
CA ARG A 74 5.85 15.17 -1.30
C ARG A 74 5.38 14.74 -2.70
N LEU A 75 4.27 14.01 -2.76
CA LEU A 75 3.68 13.58 -4.03
C LEU A 75 2.76 14.63 -4.64
N SER A 76 2.14 15.44 -3.78
CA SER A 76 1.09 16.39 -4.14
C SER A 76 0.99 17.50 -3.09
N PRO A 77 0.21 18.57 -3.30
CA PRO A 77 0.03 19.61 -2.31
C PRO A 77 -0.53 19.10 -0.97
N THR A 78 -1.16 17.91 -0.94
CA THR A 78 -1.81 17.32 0.25
C THR A 78 -1.45 15.84 0.51
N GLU A 79 -0.57 15.24 -0.29
CA GLU A 79 -0.18 13.83 -0.20
C GLU A 79 1.34 13.66 -0.09
N VAL A 80 1.74 12.77 0.82
CA VAL A 80 3.13 12.45 1.16
C VAL A 80 3.34 10.94 1.05
N ALA A 81 4.45 10.54 0.44
CA ALA A 81 4.94 9.16 0.45
C ALA A 81 6.03 9.01 1.51
N VAL A 82 6.00 7.86 2.18
CA VAL A 82 6.98 7.42 3.16
C VAL A 82 7.58 6.11 2.64
N GLY A 83 8.88 6.11 2.41
CA GLY A 83 9.65 5.03 1.80
C GLY A 83 10.66 4.46 2.79
N ALA A 84 10.95 3.17 2.62
CA ALA A 84 12.03 2.42 3.29
C ALA A 84 12.20 2.62 4.82
N ASP A 85 11.13 3.00 5.53
CA ASP A 85 11.14 3.19 6.98
C ASP A 85 10.16 2.20 7.63
N VAL A 86 10.72 1.14 8.23
CA VAL A 86 9.97 0.07 8.89
C VAL A 86 9.22 0.61 10.12
N ALA A 87 9.83 1.52 10.88
CA ALA A 87 9.22 2.13 12.05
C ALA A 87 8.02 3.00 11.66
N ALA A 88 8.17 3.83 10.61
CA ALA A 88 7.06 4.60 10.07
C ALA A 88 5.96 3.69 9.50
N PHE A 89 6.32 2.61 8.79
CA PHE A 89 5.34 1.65 8.31
C PHE A 89 4.52 1.04 9.46
N LYS A 90 5.19 0.58 10.52
CA LYS A 90 4.55 0.05 11.74
C LYS A 90 3.68 1.12 12.42
N ALA A 91 4.15 2.36 12.50
CA ALA A 91 3.39 3.46 13.10
C ALA A 91 2.11 3.80 12.30
N ILE A 92 2.18 3.77 10.97
CA ILE A 92 1.08 4.11 10.06
C ILE A 92 0.06 2.96 9.96
N HIS A 93 0.52 1.71 9.86
CA HIS A 93 -0.35 0.56 9.55
C HIS A 93 -0.55 -0.44 10.69
N GLY A 94 0.22 -0.32 11.78
CA GLY A 94 0.15 -1.24 12.91
C GLY A 94 -1.23 -1.31 13.56
N VAL A 95 -1.49 -2.39 14.28
CA VAL A 95 -2.80 -2.69 14.89
C VAL A 95 -3.28 -1.57 15.82
N SER A 96 -2.37 -0.91 16.53
CA SER A 96 -2.64 0.22 17.44
C SER A 96 -2.62 1.59 16.75
N SER A 97 -2.30 1.65 15.46
CA SER A 97 -2.15 2.90 14.68
C SER A 97 -3.37 3.80 14.84
N ARG A 98 -3.08 5.11 14.99
CA ARG A 98 -4.10 6.16 15.04
C ARG A 98 -4.49 6.68 13.66
N PHE A 99 -3.77 6.27 12.62
CA PHE A 99 -3.99 6.75 11.26
C PHE A 99 -5.25 6.09 10.68
N ALA A 100 -6.22 6.91 10.28
CA ALA A 100 -7.43 6.41 9.64
C ALA A 100 -7.13 6.01 8.18
N LYS A 101 -7.89 5.06 7.64
CA LYS A 101 -7.89 4.81 6.19
C LYS A 101 -8.30 6.09 5.43
N ALA A 102 -7.63 6.41 4.32
CA ALA A 102 -7.98 7.59 3.51
C ALA A 102 -9.37 7.46 2.86
N ALA A 103 -9.97 8.59 2.49
CA ALA A 103 -11.30 8.63 1.85
C ALA A 103 -11.37 7.81 0.55
N TRP A 104 -10.24 7.61 -0.13
CA TRP A 104 -10.14 6.73 -1.30
C TRP A 104 -10.69 5.31 -1.04
N TYR A 105 -10.58 4.76 0.18
CA TYR A 105 -11.12 3.43 0.50
C TYR A 105 -12.65 3.35 0.35
N GLU A 106 -13.37 4.46 0.49
CA GLU A 106 -14.81 4.49 0.26
C GLU A 106 -15.14 4.22 -1.21
N ARG A 107 -14.24 4.60 -2.13
CA ARG A 107 -14.41 4.32 -3.58
C ARG A 107 -14.16 2.86 -3.94
N LEU A 108 -13.53 2.08 -3.06
CA LEU A 108 -13.44 0.62 -3.19
C LEU A 108 -14.69 -0.08 -2.64
N THR A 109 -15.59 0.66 -1.97
CA THR A 109 -16.80 0.08 -1.41
C THR A 109 -17.85 -0.05 -2.51
N ASN A 110 -17.97 -1.25 -3.08
CA ASN A 110 -18.99 -1.56 -4.10
C ASN A 110 -20.36 -1.91 -3.50
N PHE A 111 -20.57 -1.63 -2.20
CA PHE A 111 -21.77 -2.05 -1.45
C PHE A 111 -22.37 -0.87 -0.67
N PRO A 112 -23.65 -0.96 -0.27
CA PRO A 112 -24.30 0.10 0.51
C PRO A 112 -23.62 0.40 1.86
N ARG A 113 -22.85 -0.56 2.38
CA ARG A 113 -22.11 -0.46 3.63
C ARG A 113 -20.64 -0.79 3.41
N PRO A 114 -19.69 -0.12 4.10
CA PRO A 114 -18.29 -0.49 4.06
C PRO A 114 -18.08 -1.91 4.63
N SER A 115 -17.16 -2.67 4.02
CA SER A 115 -16.72 -3.95 4.57
C SER A 115 -15.63 -3.74 5.61
N VAL A 116 -15.23 -4.80 6.32
CA VAL A 116 -14.10 -4.74 7.27
C VAL A 116 -12.82 -4.18 6.63
N PHE A 117 -12.61 -4.39 5.32
CA PHE A 117 -11.43 -3.90 4.60
C PHE A 117 -11.50 -2.40 4.28
N THR A 118 -12.68 -1.87 3.97
CA THR A 118 -12.85 -0.46 3.57
C THR A 118 -13.27 0.46 4.71
N LEU A 119 -13.75 -0.10 5.83
CA LEU A 119 -14.20 0.66 6.99
C LEU A 119 -13.09 1.56 7.56
N ARG A 120 -13.41 2.84 7.73
CA ARG A 120 -12.48 3.89 8.19
C ARG A 120 -12.61 4.19 9.69
N ASP A 121 -13.84 4.17 10.22
CA ASP A 121 -14.07 4.40 11.64
C ASP A 121 -13.50 3.24 12.48
N ARG A 122 -12.69 3.57 13.49
CA ARG A 122 -11.94 2.57 14.26
C ARG A 122 -12.84 1.76 15.18
N ARG A 123 -13.85 2.37 15.79
CA ARG A 123 -14.76 1.70 16.72
C ARG A 123 -15.64 0.71 15.97
N ALA A 124 -16.23 1.15 14.86
CA ALA A 124 -17.00 0.31 13.97
C ALA A 124 -16.14 -0.78 13.32
N HIS A 125 -14.88 -0.50 12.95
CA HIS A 125 -13.98 -1.51 12.39
C HIS A 125 -13.63 -2.57 13.45
N ALA A 126 -13.38 -2.17 14.70
CA ALA A 126 -13.13 -3.10 15.79
C ALA A 126 -14.36 -3.97 16.10
N ALA A 127 -15.56 -3.37 16.12
CA ALA A 127 -16.81 -4.11 16.27
C ALA A 127 -16.99 -5.11 15.12
N ARG A 128 -16.78 -4.69 13.87
CA ARG A 128 -16.88 -5.53 12.67
C ARG A 128 -15.85 -6.66 12.69
N ARG A 129 -14.58 -6.38 13.02
CA ARG A 129 -13.51 -7.39 13.13
C ARG A 129 -13.80 -8.44 14.20
N ARG A 130 -14.39 -8.05 15.34
CA ARG A 130 -14.77 -9.00 16.41
C ARG A 130 -15.75 -10.06 15.92
N LEU A 131 -16.59 -9.73 14.94
CA LEU A 131 -17.50 -10.71 14.33
C LEU A 131 -16.78 -11.82 13.55
N PHE A 132 -15.53 -11.60 13.13
CA PHE A 132 -14.71 -12.64 12.47
C PHE A 132 -13.88 -13.46 13.47
N ALA A 133 -13.74 -13.00 14.72
CA ALA A 133 -12.95 -13.70 15.73
C ALA A 133 -13.65 -14.98 16.22
N ARG A 134 -14.98 -15.03 16.13
CA ARG A 134 -15.76 -16.27 16.20
C ARG A 134 -15.88 -16.76 14.77
N GLY A 135 -15.45 -17.99 14.49
CA GLY A 135 -15.41 -18.53 13.13
C GLY A 135 -16.76 -18.42 12.41
N PHE A 136 -16.75 -18.59 11.08
CA PHE A 136 -17.92 -18.55 10.17
C PHE A 136 -18.99 -19.63 10.43
N GLY A 137 -19.21 -20.01 11.69
CA GLY A 137 -20.24 -20.95 12.11
C GLY A 137 -21.63 -20.45 11.71
N LYS A 138 -22.37 -21.31 11.03
CA LYS A 138 -23.70 -21.02 10.46
C LYS A 138 -24.66 -20.38 11.47
N THR A 139 -24.68 -20.87 12.72
CA THR A 139 -25.53 -20.34 13.79
C THR A 139 -25.12 -18.92 14.18
N TYR A 140 -23.83 -18.69 14.40
CA TYR A 140 -23.30 -17.36 14.75
C TYR A 140 -23.54 -16.33 13.65
N LEU A 141 -23.34 -16.71 12.38
CA LEU A 141 -23.65 -15.86 11.24
C LEU A 141 -25.13 -15.51 11.16
N ARG A 142 -26.03 -16.46 11.39
CA ARG A 142 -27.48 -16.21 11.33
C ARG A 142 -27.99 -15.36 12.49
N GLU A 143 -27.44 -15.53 13.68
CA GLU A 143 -27.89 -14.84 14.90
C GLU A 143 -27.27 -13.45 15.05
N THR A 144 -26.02 -13.27 14.58
CA THR A 144 -25.25 -12.05 14.86
C THR A 144 -25.10 -11.13 13.65
N TRP A 145 -25.22 -11.65 12.42
CA TRP A 145 -24.99 -10.84 11.22
C TRP A 145 -26.31 -10.48 10.53
N GLU A 146 -26.53 -9.19 10.31
CA GLU A 146 -27.60 -8.73 9.42
C GLU A 146 -27.35 -9.23 7.99
N GLY A 147 -28.41 -9.62 7.26
CA GLY A 147 -28.25 -10.20 5.91
C GLY A 147 -27.50 -9.31 4.90
N ALA A 148 -27.56 -7.98 5.06
CA ALA A 148 -26.79 -7.03 4.26
C ALA A 148 -25.29 -7.04 4.60
N ASP A 149 -24.94 -7.26 5.88
CA ASP A 149 -23.56 -7.36 6.33
C ASP A 149 -22.93 -8.68 5.88
N VAL A 150 -23.66 -9.80 5.95
CA VAL A 150 -23.19 -11.10 5.42
C VAL A 150 -22.83 -10.98 3.95
N ARG A 151 -23.71 -10.36 3.14
CA ARG A 151 -23.48 -10.17 1.70
C ARG A 151 -22.24 -9.31 1.45
N THR A 152 -22.18 -8.15 2.10
CA THR A 152 -21.08 -7.18 1.94
C THR A 152 -19.73 -7.79 2.26
N GLU A 153 -19.61 -8.45 3.41
CA GLU A 153 -18.37 -9.07 3.83
C GLU A 153 -18.02 -10.31 3.00
N SER A 154 -18.99 -11.16 2.66
CA SER A 154 -18.75 -12.33 1.81
C SER A 154 -18.20 -11.92 0.46
N THR A 155 -18.81 -10.92 -0.20
CA THR A 155 -18.32 -10.45 -1.48
C THR A 155 -16.98 -9.73 -1.34
N SER A 156 -16.77 -8.98 -0.26
CA SER A 156 -15.47 -8.35 0.00
C SER A 156 -14.35 -9.38 0.21
N LEU A 157 -14.62 -10.49 0.90
CA LEU A 157 -13.67 -11.58 1.10
C LEU A 157 -13.36 -12.32 -0.20
N ILE A 158 -14.38 -12.60 -1.03
CA ILE A 158 -14.20 -13.21 -2.35
C ILE A 158 -13.31 -12.31 -3.22
N PHE A 159 -13.62 -11.01 -3.29
CA PHE A 159 -12.82 -10.07 -4.08
C PHE A 159 -11.37 -9.99 -3.60
N ALA A 160 -11.16 -9.83 -2.29
CA ALA A 160 -9.83 -9.69 -1.71
C ALA A 160 -9.01 -10.98 -1.80
N GLY A 161 -9.63 -12.15 -1.56
CA GLY A 161 -8.94 -13.43 -1.45
C GLY A 161 -8.66 -14.12 -2.79
N SER A 162 -9.55 -13.98 -3.78
CA SER A 162 -9.41 -14.72 -5.04
C SER A 162 -8.26 -14.21 -5.91
N GLY A 163 -8.24 -12.91 -6.22
CA GLY A 163 -7.25 -12.35 -7.15
C GLY A 163 -5.84 -12.30 -6.58
N THR A 164 -5.70 -11.97 -5.28
CA THR A 164 -4.39 -11.83 -4.63
C THR A 164 -3.69 -13.17 -4.49
N THR A 165 -4.39 -14.20 -4.00
CA THR A 165 -3.84 -15.56 -3.84
C THR A 165 -3.48 -16.15 -5.21
N ALA A 166 -4.34 -16.00 -6.23
CA ALA A 166 -4.05 -16.46 -7.57
C ALA A 166 -2.80 -15.79 -8.17
N ASN A 167 -2.64 -14.47 -7.97
CA ASN A 167 -1.45 -13.74 -8.40
C ASN A 167 -0.18 -14.23 -7.69
N THR A 168 -0.24 -14.40 -6.37
CA THR A 168 0.88 -14.94 -5.58
C THR A 168 1.29 -16.34 -6.07
N LEU A 169 0.33 -17.25 -6.26
CA LEU A 169 0.62 -18.60 -6.77
C LEU A 169 1.18 -18.58 -8.19
N THR A 170 0.72 -17.66 -9.04
CA THR A 170 1.25 -17.50 -10.40
C THR A 170 2.73 -17.13 -10.36
N PHE A 171 3.10 -16.13 -9.55
CA PHE A 171 4.49 -15.70 -9.41
C PHE A 171 5.37 -16.72 -8.67
N LEU A 172 4.82 -17.46 -7.70
CA LEU A 172 5.51 -18.58 -7.06
C LEU A 172 5.90 -19.64 -8.09
N ASN A 173 4.93 -20.10 -8.89
CA ASN A 173 5.18 -21.07 -9.96
C ASN A 173 6.18 -20.54 -10.97
N TYR A 174 6.04 -19.28 -11.41
CA TYR A 174 7.02 -18.64 -12.28
C TYR A 174 8.43 -18.63 -11.67
N ALA A 175 8.56 -18.25 -10.40
CA ALA A 175 9.85 -18.14 -9.72
C ALA A 175 10.58 -19.49 -9.62
N VAL A 176 9.85 -20.55 -9.30
CA VAL A 176 10.36 -21.92 -9.21
C VAL A 176 10.68 -22.49 -10.59
N LEU A 177 9.71 -22.49 -11.51
CA LEU A 177 9.85 -23.14 -12.82
C LEU A 177 10.83 -22.41 -13.75
N SER A 178 11.12 -21.13 -13.51
CA SER A 178 12.18 -20.41 -14.23
C SER A 178 13.59 -20.70 -13.72
N ARG A 179 13.72 -21.48 -12.63
CA ARG A 179 15.00 -21.79 -11.96
C ARG A 179 15.11 -23.30 -11.73
N PRO A 180 15.62 -24.08 -12.71
CA PRO A 180 15.68 -25.54 -12.62
C PRO A 180 16.34 -26.07 -11.35
N ALA A 181 17.45 -25.46 -10.92
CA ALA A 181 18.13 -25.84 -9.67
C ALA A 181 17.29 -25.59 -8.41
N LEU A 182 16.46 -24.53 -8.39
CA LEU A 182 15.55 -24.26 -7.29
C LEU A 182 14.37 -25.25 -7.28
N GLN A 183 13.86 -25.60 -8.46
CA GLN A 183 12.84 -26.64 -8.60
C GLN A 183 13.35 -27.98 -8.08
N GLU A 184 14.53 -28.43 -8.52
CA GLU A 184 15.14 -29.68 -8.07
C GLU A 184 15.36 -29.70 -6.55
N ALA A 185 15.84 -28.59 -5.97
CA ALA A 185 16.02 -28.48 -4.53
C ALA A 185 14.69 -28.53 -3.75
N LEU A 186 13.64 -27.88 -4.26
CA LEU A 186 12.31 -27.93 -3.66
C LEU A 186 11.69 -29.33 -3.73
N GLU A 187 11.79 -29.99 -4.89
CA GLU A 187 11.33 -31.37 -5.07
C GLU A 187 12.06 -32.33 -4.14
N ALA A 188 13.38 -32.17 -3.98
CA ALA A 188 14.18 -32.95 -3.04
C ALA A 188 13.78 -32.72 -1.57
N GLU A 189 13.49 -31.48 -1.17
CA GLU A 189 13.01 -31.17 0.19
C GLU A 189 11.63 -31.79 0.44
N VAL A 190 10.68 -31.62 -0.48
CA VAL A 190 9.32 -32.16 -0.34
C VAL A 190 9.32 -33.69 -0.36
N ALA A 191 10.21 -34.32 -1.13
CA ALA A 191 10.37 -35.78 -1.16
C ALA A 191 10.83 -36.39 0.18
N THR A 192 11.27 -35.58 1.15
CA THR A 192 11.59 -36.07 2.51
C THR A 192 10.35 -36.34 3.37
N LEU A 193 9.19 -35.82 2.97
CA LEU A 193 7.94 -36.01 3.69
C LEU A 193 7.42 -37.44 3.52
N ALA A 194 6.83 -37.98 4.60
CA ALA A 194 6.14 -39.24 4.56
C ALA A 194 4.79 -39.13 3.83
N ASP A 195 4.28 -40.27 3.35
CA ASP A 195 2.92 -40.35 2.82
C ASP A 195 1.89 -39.88 3.87
N GLY A 196 0.92 -39.07 3.44
CA GLY A 196 -0.12 -38.54 4.33
C GLY A 196 0.32 -37.38 5.22
N PHE A 197 1.37 -36.64 4.83
CA PHE A 197 1.77 -35.40 5.50
C PHE A 197 0.60 -34.42 5.66
N THR A 198 0.73 -33.57 6.68
CA THR A 198 -0.23 -32.54 7.04
C THR A 198 0.31 -31.15 6.74
N ASP A 199 -0.55 -30.13 6.81
CA ASP A 199 -0.12 -28.73 6.68
C ASP A 199 0.96 -28.37 7.71
N ALA A 200 0.92 -28.96 8.91
CA ALA A 200 1.92 -28.73 9.95
C ALA A 200 3.32 -29.22 9.56
N ASP A 201 3.40 -30.30 8.77
CA ASP A 201 4.67 -30.83 8.26
C ASP A 201 5.25 -29.89 7.17
N LEU A 202 4.39 -29.33 6.31
CA LEU A 202 4.79 -28.34 5.30
C LEU A 202 5.31 -27.04 5.93
N GLU A 203 4.74 -26.61 7.06
CA GLU A 203 5.20 -25.44 7.81
C GLU A 203 6.63 -25.60 8.35
N GLN A 204 7.14 -26.84 8.45
CA GLN A 204 8.51 -27.10 8.87
C GLN A 204 9.53 -27.09 7.73
N LEU A 205 9.09 -27.07 6.47
CA LEU A 205 9.99 -27.13 5.31
C LEU A 205 10.64 -25.76 5.04
N PRO A 206 11.94 -25.59 5.30
CA PRO A 206 12.55 -24.27 5.29
C PRO A 206 12.67 -23.66 3.88
N LEU A 207 12.97 -24.44 2.84
CA LEU A 207 13.07 -23.92 1.47
C LEU A 207 11.70 -23.59 0.90
N LEU A 208 10.68 -24.43 1.08
CA LEU A 208 9.30 -24.14 0.70
C LEU A 208 8.82 -22.82 1.31
N ASN A 209 9.00 -22.64 2.62
CA ASN A 209 8.62 -21.41 3.31
C ASN A 209 9.46 -20.21 2.87
N GLY A 210 10.76 -20.41 2.58
CA GLY A 210 11.61 -19.38 2.00
C GLY A 210 11.12 -18.92 0.62
N ILE A 211 10.69 -19.84 -0.24
CA ILE A 211 10.10 -19.54 -1.56
C ILE A 211 8.79 -18.77 -1.41
N ILE A 212 7.92 -19.16 -0.48
CA ILE A 212 6.65 -18.47 -0.21
C ILE A 212 6.93 -17.04 0.26
N ASN A 213 7.80 -16.87 1.26
CA ASN A 213 8.14 -15.56 1.81
C ASN A 213 8.82 -14.66 0.78
N GLU A 214 9.72 -15.20 -0.02
CA GLU A 214 10.40 -14.44 -1.07
C GLU A 214 9.45 -14.03 -2.20
N THR A 215 8.48 -14.89 -2.54
CA THR A 215 7.41 -14.54 -3.47
C THR A 215 6.55 -13.40 -2.93
N LEU A 216 6.15 -13.47 -1.66
CA LEU A 216 5.36 -12.41 -1.01
C LEU A 216 6.13 -11.08 -0.92
N ARG A 217 7.46 -11.14 -0.73
CA ARG A 217 8.34 -9.98 -0.69
C ARG A 217 8.47 -9.33 -2.08
N LEU A 218 8.97 -10.08 -3.06
CA LEU A 218 9.37 -9.52 -4.35
C LEU A 218 8.17 -9.37 -5.31
N TYR A 219 7.25 -10.32 -5.32
CA TYR A 219 6.07 -10.37 -6.19
C TYR A 219 4.76 -10.13 -5.43
N CYS A 220 4.80 -9.24 -4.44
CA CYS A 220 3.63 -8.86 -3.64
C CYS A 220 2.41 -8.53 -4.50
N ALA A 221 1.27 -9.17 -4.23
CA ALA A 221 0.03 -8.98 -4.99
C ALA A 221 -0.56 -7.56 -4.86
N VAL A 222 -0.24 -6.84 -3.78
CA VAL A 222 -0.67 -5.45 -3.56
C VAL A 222 0.56 -4.57 -3.31
N PRO A 223 1.36 -4.27 -4.36
CA PRO A 223 2.65 -3.62 -4.18
C PRO A 223 2.54 -2.09 -4.00
N GLY A 224 1.39 -1.50 -4.32
CA GLY A 224 1.19 -0.06 -4.38
C GLY A 224 0.86 0.63 -3.06
N SER A 225 0.59 1.93 -3.14
CA SER A 225 0.37 2.82 -2.00
C SER A 225 -0.86 2.45 -1.17
N LEU A 226 -0.72 2.41 0.15
CA LEU A 226 -1.81 2.24 1.11
C LEU A 226 -2.07 3.56 1.85
N PRO A 227 -2.93 4.44 1.33
CA PRO A 227 -3.09 5.79 1.88
C PRO A 227 -3.83 5.80 3.21
N ARG A 228 -3.32 6.60 4.13
CA ARG A 228 -3.84 6.87 5.47
C ARG A 228 -3.89 8.37 5.73
N VAL A 229 -4.65 8.77 6.75
CA VAL A 229 -4.77 10.17 7.15
C VAL A 229 -4.05 10.37 8.47
N VAL A 230 -3.21 11.41 8.54
CA VAL A 230 -2.51 11.81 9.76
C VAL A 230 -3.53 12.18 10.84
N PRO A 231 -3.42 11.62 12.06
CA PRO A 231 -4.35 11.88 13.15
C PRO A 231 -4.26 13.31 13.69
N PRO A 232 -5.19 13.69 14.59
CA PRO A 232 -5.13 14.99 15.24
C PRO A 232 -3.82 15.29 15.96
N GLY A 233 -3.35 16.52 15.81
CA GLY A 233 -2.06 16.99 16.36
C GLY A 233 -0.84 16.72 15.47
N GLY A 234 -1.00 16.05 14.33
CA GLY A 234 0.13 15.76 13.42
C GLY A 234 1.04 14.63 13.90
N VAL A 235 2.11 14.39 13.15
CA VAL A 235 3.09 13.34 13.41
C VAL A 235 4.45 13.73 12.85
N THR A 236 5.54 13.28 13.48
CA THR A 236 6.88 13.37 12.89
C THR A 236 7.25 12.04 12.24
N LEU A 237 7.56 12.05 10.94
CA LEU A 237 8.01 10.88 10.18
C LEU A 237 9.26 11.26 9.37
N GLY A 238 10.30 10.42 9.41
CA GLY A 238 11.56 10.69 8.71
C GLY A 238 12.19 12.05 9.01
N GLY A 239 12.04 12.55 10.24
CA GLY A 239 12.55 13.86 10.67
C GLY A 239 11.67 15.07 10.29
N TYR A 240 10.56 14.87 9.59
CA TYR A 240 9.65 15.95 9.19
C TYR A 240 8.34 15.90 9.96
N PHE A 241 7.88 17.06 10.43
CA PHE A 241 6.54 17.20 10.96
C PHE A 241 5.51 17.24 9.82
N ILE A 242 4.54 16.33 9.88
CA ILE A 242 3.43 16.21 8.94
C ILE A 242 2.14 16.54 9.71
N PRO A 243 1.40 17.58 9.31
CA PRO A 243 0.21 18.03 10.01
C PRO A 243 -0.97 17.08 9.83
N GLU A 244 -1.91 17.16 10.77
CA GLU A 244 -3.21 16.51 10.73
C GLU A 244 -3.91 16.66 9.36
N GLY A 245 -4.65 15.62 8.96
CA GLY A 245 -5.44 15.64 7.73
C GLY A 245 -4.64 15.40 6.45
N THR A 246 -3.30 15.46 6.52
CA THR A 246 -2.43 15.08 5.39
C THR A 246 -2.62 13.60 5.04
N THR A 247 -2.67 13.29 3.74
CA THR A 247 -2.64 11.90 3.30
C THR A 247 -1.20 11.42 3.28
N VAL A 248 -0.91 10.37 4.03
CA VAL A 248 0.39 9.68 4.01
C VAL A 248 0.22 8.30 3.40
N SER A 249 1.19 7.82 2.66
CA SER A 249 1.17 6.46 2.13
C SER A 249 2.54 5.81 2.19
N THR A 250 2.54 4.50 2.37
CA THR A 250 3.69 3.64 2.14
C THR A 250 3.33 2.67 1.03
N GLN A 251 4.31 2.15 0.29
CA GLN A 251 4.09 1.11 -0.71
C GLN A 251 5.06 -0.05 -0.49
N ALA A 252 4.53 -1.27 -0.55
CA ALA A 252 5.32 -2.48 -0.31
C ALA A 252 6.42 -2.64 -1.37
N TYR A 253 6.18 -2.19 -2.60
CA TYR A 253 7.15 -2.23 -3.70
C TYR A 253 8.50 -1.62 -3.31
N THR A 254 8.48 -0.38 -2.80
CA THR A 254 9.68 0.36 -2.40
C THR A 254 10.31 -0.23 -1.15
N LEU A 255 9.51 -0.56 -0.14
CA LEU A 255 10.02 -1.13 1.12
C LEU A 255 10.76 -2.47 0.88
N HIS A 256 10.22 -3.32 0.02
CA HIS A 256 10.80 -4.63 -0.26
C HIS A 256 11.93 -4.59 -1.30
N ARG A 257 12.20 -3.45 -1.93
CA ARG A 257 13.28 -3.26 -2.92
C ARG A 257 14.36 -2.30 -2.43
N ASP A 258 14.30 -1.89 -1.18
CA ASP A 258 15.31 -1.05 -0.58
C ASP A 258 16.53 -1.88 -0.16
N GLU A 259 17.70 -1.54 -0.70
CA GLU A 259 18.96 -2.24 -0.41
C GLU A 259 19.48 -2.01 1.01
N GLY A 260 19.01 -0.96 1.70
CA GLY A 260 19.29 -0.76 3.12
C GLY A 260 18.58 -1.76 4.02
N LEU A 261 17.51 -2.41 3.51
CA LEU A 261 16.74 -3.42 4.23
C LEU A 261 16.98 -4.84 3.69
N TRP A 262 17.29 -4.99 2.40
CA TRP A 262 17.42 -6.28 1.73
C TRP A 262 18.70 -6.32 0.89
N GLU A 263 19.64 -7.21 1.22
CA GLU A 263 20.79 -7.46 0.36
C GLU A 263 20.31 -8.04 -1.00
N ASN A 264 20.83 -7.49 -2.10
CA ASN A 264 20.40 -7.79 -3.47
C ASN A 264 18.87 -7.75 -3.59
N ALA A 265 18.27 -6.61 -3.20
CA ALA A 265 16.83 -6.47 -2.98
C ALA A 265 15.95 -6.84 -4.19
N GLU A 266 16.46 -6.67 -5.41
CA GLU A 266 15.74 -7.00 -6.64
C GLU A 266 15.86 -8.48 -7.05
N GLU A 267 16.82 -9.21 -6.48
CA GLU A 267 17.02 -10.63 -6.76
C GLU A 267 16.03 -11.49 -5.98
N PHE A 268 15.49 -12.50 -6.65
CA PHE A 268 14.70 -13.53 -5.99
C PHE A 268 15.65 -14.55 -5.37
N ASP A 269 15.83 -14.45 -4.06
CA ASP A 269 16.66 -15.36 -3.26
C ASP A 269 15.82 -15.94 -2.10
N PRO A 270 15.30 -17.18 -2.23
CA PRO A 270 14.55 -17.81 -1.15
C PRO A 270 15.45 -18.24 0.02
N TYR A 271 16.77 -18.36 -0.18
CA TYR A 271 17.70 -18.83 0.84
C TYR A 271 17.96 -17.77 1.92
N ARG A 272 17.62 -16.50 1.68
CA ARG A 272 17.69 -15.43 2.69
C ARG A 272 16.80 -15.67 3.92
N TRP A 273 15.80 -16.54 3.79
CA TRP A 273 14.85 -16.88 4.85
C TRP A 273 15.26 -18.11 5.67
N LEU A 274 16.37 -18.76 5.32
CA LEU A 274 16.83 -19.95 6.02
C LEU A 274 17.39 -19.60 7.42
N PRO A 275 17.26 -20.51 8.40
CA PRO A 275 17.83 -20.32 9.72
C PRO A 275 19.33 -19.98 9.67
N GLY A 276 19.75 -18.96 10.42
CA GLY A 276 21.16 -18.53 10.52
C GLY A 276 21.58 -17.45 9.52
N ARG A 277 20.71 -17.00 8.62
CA ARG A 277 20.92 -15.75 7.88
C ARG A 277 20.24 -14.59 8.60
N GLU A 278 21.02 -13.58 8.99
CA GLU A 278 20.48 -12.35 9.56
C GLU A 278 19.83 -11.53 8.45
N ILE A 279 18.50 -11.37 8.53
CA ILE A 279 17.82 -10.31 7.79
C ILE A 279 18.13 -9.03 8.56
N SER A 280 18.74 -8.06 7.89
CA SER A 280 18.99 -6.72 8.45
C SER A 280 17.66 -5.97 8.61
N ALA A 281 16.81 -6.47 9.49
CA ALA A 281 15.58 -5.80 9.88
C ALA A 281 16.00 -4.63 10.77
N GLY A 282 16.06 -3.42 10.21
CA GLY A 282 16.36 -2.22 10.97
C GLY A 282 15.54 -2.15 12.26
N ASP A 283 16.27 -2.02 13.38
CA ASP A 283 15.74 -1.86 14.74
C ASP A 283 14.70 -0.73 14.85
#